data_AF-A0A920W6E9-F1
#
_entry.id   AF-A0A920W6E9-F1
#
_cell.length_a   1.000
_cell.length_b   1.000
_cell.length_c   1.000
_cell.angle_alpha   90.00
_cell.angle_beta   90.00
_cell.angle_gamma   90.00
#
_symmetry.space_group_name_H-M   'P 1'
#
loop_
_entity.id
_entity.type
_entity.pdbx_description
1 polymer ?
#
loop_
_entity_poly.entity_id
_entity_poly.type
_entity_poly.pdbx_seq_one_letter_code
_entity_poly.pdbx_strand_id
1 'polypeptide(L)'
;MDAQLISENVALQLEKRVAFRRAMRKAVEAALRFGARGIKVRVGGRLNGAEIARSEWYLHGQLPLQTLRADIDYGFGQARTTYGAIGVKVWLYKGERLEPLVGREEEFRAPRRGGRA
;
A
#
# COMPACT_ATOMS: atom_id res chain seq x y z
N MET A 1 -12.17 -2.47 4.05
CA MET A 1 -10.90 -3.22 4.00
C MET A 1 -9.89 -2.28 3.37
N ASP A 2 -8.85 -1.92 4.11
CA ASP A 2 -8.07 -0.72 3.79
C ASP A 2 -6.62 -1.08 3.53
N ALA A 3 -6.07 -0.54 2.44
CA ALA A 3 -4.70 -0.83 2.03
C ALA A 3 -3.68 -0.34 3.08
N GLN A 4 -4.00 0.76 3.77
CA GLN A 4 -3.16 1.33 4.81
C GLN A 4 -2.96 0.37 6.00
N LEU A 5 -4.05 -0.18 6.55
CA LEU A 5 -3.99 -1.14 7.67
C LEU A 5 -3.21 -2.40 7.32
N ILE A 6 -3.34 -2.88 6.08
CA ILE A 6 -2.56 -4.04 5.59
C ILE A 6 -1.07 -3.70 5.56
N SER A 7 -0.72 -2.51 5.05
CA SER A 7 0.68 -2.06 4.96
C SER A 7 1.33 -1.90 6.35
N GLU A 8 0.60 -1.35 7.32
CA GLU A 8 1.05 -1.19 8.70
C GLU A 8 1.21 -2.53 9.41
N ASN A 9 0.28 -3.47 9.21
CA ASN A 9 0.39 -4.81 9.76
C ASN A 9 1.63 -5.55 9.23
N VAL A 10 1.89 -5.46 7.92
CA VAL A 10 3.10 -6.04 7.32
C VAL A 10 4.35 -5.33 7.88
N ALA A 11 4.32 -4.01 8.04
CA ALA A 11 5.44 -3.27 8.63
C ALA A 11 5.73 -3.75 10.07
N LEU A 12 4.71 -3.85 10.92
CA LEU A 12 4.82 -4.38 12.29
C LEU A 12 5.38 -5.80 12.33
N GLN A 13 5.01 -6.66 11.38
CA GLN A 13 5.57 -8.02 11.29
C GLN A 13 7.05 -8.01 10.92
N LEU A 14 7.48 -7.11 10.05
CA LEU A 14 8.89 -6.95 9.68
C LEU A 14 9.73 -6.41 10.85
N GLU A 15 9.18 -5.51 11.66
CA GLU A 15 9.83 -5.03 12.89
C GLU A 15 10.01 -6.15 13.92
N LYS A 16 9.01 -7.05 14.02
CA LYS A 16 9.08 -8.27 14.84
C LYS A 16 9.97 -9.38 14.24
N ARG A 17 10.78 -9.07 13.22
CA ARG A 17 11.72 -10.00 12.56
C ARG A 17 11.05 -11.22 11.92
N VAL A 18 9.79 -11.12 11.51
CA VAL A 18 9.14 -12.16 10.72
C VAL A 18 9.71 -12.13 9.29
N ALA A 19 9.95 -13.31 8.70
CA ALA A 19 10.41 -13.41 7.32
C ALA A 19 9.46 -12.67 6.36
N PHE A 20 10.00 -11.76 5.55
CA PHE A 20 9.21 -10.87 4.67
C PHE A 20 8.31 -11.65 3.70
N ARG A 21 8.77 -12.79 3.16
CA ARG A 21 7.95 -13.67 2.30
C ARG A 21 6.72 -14.20 3.02
N ARG A 22 6.86 -14.58 4.29
CA ARG A 22 5.75 -15.09 5.11
C ARG A 22 4.75 -13.98 5.43
N ALA A 23 5.25 -12.80 5.81
CA ALA A 23 4.41 -11.64 6.10
C ALA A 23 3.59 -11.21 4.86
N MET A 24 4.23 -11.16 3.68
CA MET A 24 3.55 -10.84 2.42
C MET A 24 2.50 -11.89 2.05
N ARG A 25 2.83 -13.18 2.09
CA ARG A 25 1.87 -14.25 1.75
C ARG A 25 0.65 -14.21 2.67
N LYS A 26 0.87 -14.04 3.98
CA LYS A 26 -0.22 -13.90 4.96
C LYS A 26 -1.11 -12.68 4.66
N ALA A 27 -0.52 -11.55 4.27
CA ALA A 27 -1.27 -10.35 3.90
C ALA A 27 -2.11 -10.54 2.64
N VAL A 28 -1.56 -11.21 1.62
CA VAL A 28 -2.29 -11.56 0.39
C VAL A 28 -3.45 -12.50 0.68
N GLU A 29 -3.22 -13.58 1.43
CA GLU A 29 -4.27 -14.53 1.82
C GLU A 29 -5.36 -13.90 2.67
N ALA A 30 -5.00 -12.95 3.55
CA ALA A 30 -6.00 -12.18 4.29
C ALA A 30 -6.85 -11.36 3.32
N ALA A 31 -6.22 -10.61 2.40
CA ALA A 31 -6.94 -9.81 1.40
C ALA A 31 -7.91 -10.61 0.53
N LEU A 32 -7.52 -11.80 0.11
CA LEU A 32 -8.39 -12.67 -0.67
C LEU A 32 -9.57 -13.20 0.16
N ARG A 33 -9.34 -13.56 1.43
CA ARG A 33 -10.42 -13.97 2.35
C ARG A 33 -11.46 -12.90 2.58
N PHE A 34 -11.04 -11.63 2.60
CA PHE A 34 -11.92 -10.48 2.75
C PHE A 34 -12.54 -9.99 1.42
N GLY A 35 -12.37 -10.75 0.32
CA GLY A 35 -13.07 -10.50 -0.94
C GLY A 35 -12.41 -9.47 -1.87
N ALA A 36 -11.13 -9.16 -1.69
CA ALA A 36 -10.42 -8.30 -2.63
C ALA A 36 -10.28 -8.99 -4.00
N ARG A 37 -10.56 -8.25 -5.09
CA ARG A 37 -10.43 -8.78 -6.47
C ARG A 37 -8.97 -8.87 -6.92
N GLY A 38 -8.09 -8.09 -6.30
CA GLY A 38 -6.66 -8.22 -6.47
C GLY A 38 -5.88 -7.42 -5.45
N ILE A 39 -4.64 -7.84 -5.22
CA ILE A 39 -3.73 -7.21 -4.28
C ILE A 39 -2.30 -7.28 -4.82
N LYS A 40 -1.57 -6.19 -4.70
CA LYS A 40 -0.12 -6.13 -4.90
C LYS A 40 0.52 -5.63 -3.62
N VAL A 41 1.46 -6.40 -3.08
CA VAL A 41 2.29 -5.99 -1.94
C VAL A 41 3.72 -5.90 -2.43
N ARG A 42 4.34 -4.73 -2.28
CA ARG A 42 5.76 -4.50 -2.58
C ARG A 42 6.48 -4.13 -1.29
N VAL A 43 7.60 -4.79 -1.04
CA VAL A 43 8.48 -4.50 0.09
C VAL A 43 9.85 -4.14 -0.46
N GLY A 44 10.40 -3.00 -0.05
CA GLY A 44 11.68 -2.49 -0.51
C GLY A 44 12.59 -2.10 0.65
N GLY A 45 13.84 -2.54 0.63
CA GLY A 45 14.85 -2.20 1.64
C GLY A 45 15.85 -3.32 1.85
N ARG A 46 16.56 -3.31 2.98
CA ARG A 46 17.50 -4.36 3.40
C ARG A 46 16.75 -5.58 3.93
N LEU A 47 16.14 -6.33 3.02
CA LEU A 47 15.30 -7.47 3.36
C LEU A 47 16.11 -8.55 4.09
N ASN A 48 15.60 -8.99 5.24
CA ASN A 48 16.23 -10.00 6.09
C ASN A 48 17.66 -9.65 6.55
N GLY A 49 18.00 -8.36 6.64
CA GLY A 49 19.33 -7.91 7.08
C GLY A 49 20.42 -8.00 6.00
N ALA A 50 20.06 -8.24 4.74
CA ALA A 50 21.01 -8.22 3.64
C ALA A 50 21.75 -6.87 3.54
N GLU A 51 23.01 -6.91 3.13
CA GLU A 51 23.82 -5.71 2.93
C GLU A 51 23.26 -4.83 1.80
N ILE A 52 22.81 -5.46 0.72
CA ILE A 52 22.24 -4.79 -0.45
C ILE A 52 20.71 -4.74 -0.35
N ALA A 53 20.14 -3.55 -0.53
CA ALA A 53 18.71 -3.36 -0.55
C ALA A 53 18.08 -3.95 -1.81
N ARG A 54 16.93 -4.62 -1.66
CA ARG A 54 16.17 -5.22 -2.76
C ARG A 54 14.70 -4.82 -2.67
N SER A 55 14.03 -4.83 -3.82
CA SER A 55 12.58 -4.66 -3.93
C SER A 55 11.95 -5.95 -4.40
N GLU A 56 11.12 -6.55 -3.55
CA GLU A 56 10.36 -7.75 -3.87
C GLU A 56 8.88 -7.39 -3.92
N TRP A 57 8.13 -8.03 -4.82
CA TRP A 57 6.69 -7.81 -4.91
C TRP A 57 5.96 -9.12 -5.16
N TYR A 58 4.76 -9.21 -4.59
CA TYR A 58 3.80 -10.27 -4.86
C TYR A 58 2.51 -9.64 -5.35
N LEU A 59 2.00 -10.15 -6.46
CA LEU A 59 0.72 -9.79 -7.05
C LEU A 59 -0.17 -11.03 -7.05
N HIS A 60 -1.43 -10.87 -6.68
CA HIS A 60 -2.44 -11.89 -6.84
C HIS A 60 -3.76 -11.24 -7.31
N GLY A 61 -4.46 -11.89 -8.22
CA GLY A 61 -5.70 -11.36 -8.82
C GLY A 61 -5.46 -10.26 -9.86
N GLN A 62 -6.48 -9.45 -10.11
CA GLN A 62 -6.45 -8.40 -11.12
C GLN A 62 -6.07 -7.04 -10.50
N LEU A 63 -5.19 -6.28 -11.17
CA LEU A 63 -4.82 -4.93 -10.73
C LEU A 63 -4.62 -4.00 -11.93
N PRO A 64 -5.70 -3.43 -12.49
CA PRO A 64 -5.63 -2.55 -13.66
C PRO A 64 -5.22 -1.12 -13.26
N LEU A 65 -3.91 -0.84 -13.22
CA LEU A 65 -3.36 0.46 -12.80
C LEU A 65 -3.61 1.61 -13.78
N GLN A 66 -3.92 1.31 -15.04
CA GLN A 66 -4.20 2.33 -16.07
C GLN A 66 -5.68 2.73 -16.10
N THR A 67 -6.56 1.91 -15.51
CA THR A 67 -8.01 2.10 -15.57
C THR A 67 -8.44 3.08 -14.49
N LEU A 68 -8.72 4.33 -14.84
CA LEU A 68 -9.12 5.37 -13.87
C LEU A 68 -10.42 5.06 -13.11
N ARG A 69 -11.32 4.27 -13.70
CA ARG A 69 -12.56 3.80 -13.04
C ARG A 69 -12.35 2.66 -12.03
N ALA A 70 -11.15 2.09 -11.96
CA ALA A 70 -10.84 1.02 -11.02
C ALA A 70 -10.69 1.61 -9.61
N ASP A 71 -11.43 1.05 -8.66
CA ASP A 71 -11.28 1.37 -7.24
C ASP A 71 -10.05 0.68 -6.67
N ILE A 72 -8.95 1.43 -6.67
CA ILE A 72 -7.66 0.98 -6.17
C ILE A 72 -7.31 1.81 -4.95
N ASP A 73 -7.26 1.15 -3.81
CA ASP A 73 -6.81 1.72 -2.56
C ASP A 73 -5.30 1.52 -2.41
N TYR A 74 -4.60 2.56 -1.98
CA TYR A 74 -3.15 2.57 -1.83
C TYR A 74 -2.75 2.83 -0.38
N GLY A 75 -1.90 1.97 0.15
CA GLY A 75 -1.37 2.08 1.50
C GLY A 75 0.16 2.09 1.50
N PHE A 76 0.73 2.91 2.38
CA PHE A 76 2.17 2.94 2.62
C PHE A 76 2.48 2.80 4.10
N GLY A 77 3.36 1.86 4.42
CA GLY A 77 3.90 1.64 5.75
C GLY A 77 5.42 1.61 5.72
N GLN A 78 6.06 2.17 6.73
CA GLN A 78 7.51 2.06 6.93
C GLN A 78 7.78 1.21 8.17
N ALA A 79 8.62 0.19 8.04
CA ALA A 79 9.12 -0.61 9.15
C ALA A 79 10.53 -0.15 9.53
N ARG A 80 10.76 0.14 10.81
CA ARG A 80 12.07 0.51 11.33
C ARG A 80 12.75 -0.73 11.92
N THR A 81 13.69 -1.28 11.18
CA THR A 81 14.47 -2.45 11.63
C THR A 81 15.87 -2.03 12.08
N THR A 82 16.57 -2.91 12.79
CA THR A 82 17.95 -2.66 13.25
C THR A 82 18.91 -2.34 12.09
N TYR A 83 18.65 -2.86 10.89
CA TYR A 83 19.50 -2.69 9.71
C TYR A 83 19.10 -1.48 8.85
N GLY A 84 18.06 -0.74 9.23
CA GLY A 84 17.55 0.42 8.51
C GLY A 84 16.04 0.37 8.29
N ALA A 85 15.56 1.24 7.42
CA ALA A 85 14.15 1.33 7.08
C ALA A 85 13.77 0.39 5.93
N ILE A 86 12.61 -0.26 6.05
CA ILE A 86 11.99 -1.05 5.00
C ILE A 86 10.65 -0.40 4.65
N GLY A 87 10.43 -0.08 3.37
CA GLY A 87 9.17 0.45 2.87
C GLY A 87 8.25 -0.66 2.39
N VAL A 88 6.98 -0.61 2.81
CA VAL A 88 5.90 -1.49 2.38
C VAL A 88 4.87 -0.67 1.61
N LYS A 89 4.60 -1.05 0.37
CA LYS A 89 3.59 -0.45 -0.50
C LYS A 89 2.54 -1.49 -0.83
N VAL A 90 1.27 -1.17 -0.61
CA VAL A 90 0.15 -2.07 -0.88
C VAL A 90 -0.82 -1.39 -1.84
N TRP A 91 -1.21 -2.09 -2.89
CA TRP A 91 -2.32 -1.74 -3.75
C TRP A 91 -3.42 -2.79 -3.58
N LEU A 92 -4.64 -2.35 -3.33
CA LEU A 92 -5.80 -3.20 -3.11
C LEU A 92 -6.89 -2.84 -4.11
N TYR A 93 -7.25 -3.79 -4.97
CA TYR A 93 -8.33 -3.62 -5.95
C TYR A 93 -9.64 -4.15 -5.38
N LYS A 94 -10.60 -3.24 -5.19
CA LYS A 94 -11.93 -3.54 -4.62
C LYS A 94 -12.97 -3.82 -5.72
N GLY A 95 -12.75 -3.33 -6.94
CA GLY A 95 -13.64 -3.50 -8.08
C GLY A 95 -13.68 -2.28 -8.98
N GLU A 96 -14.60 -2.26 -9.95
CA GLU A 96 -14.86 -1.06 -10.74
C GLU A 96 -15.93 -0.21 -10.04
N ARG A 97 -15.71 1.10 -9.97
CA ARG A 97 -16.75 2.05 -9.54
C ARG A 97 -17.52 2.53 -10.76
N LEU A 98 -18.85 2.56 -10.64
CA LEU A 98 -19.74 3.14 -11.64
C LEU A 98 -19.78 4.68 -11.54
N GLU A 99 -19.49 5.23 -10.36
CA GLU A 99 -19.45 6.67 -10.11
C GLU A 99 -17.99 7.17 -10.13
N PRO A 100 -17.69 8.22 -10.91
CA PRO A 100 -16.38 8.85 -10.88
C PRO A 100 -16.12 9.44 -9.48
N LEU A 101 -14.86 9.43 -9.05
CA LEU A 101 -14.44 10.19 -7.87
C LEU A 101 -14.77 11.66 -8.14
N VAL A 102 -15.83 12.17 -7.51
CA VAL A 102 -15.99 13.61 -7.32
C VAL A 102 -14.77 13.99 -6.49
N GLY A 103 -13.74 14.52 -7.16
CA GLY A 103 -12.56 15.01 -6.48
C GLY A 103 -13.05 15.91 -5.36
N ARG A 104 -12.54 15.70 -4.14
CA ARG A 104 -12.88 16.51 -2.97
C ARG A 104 -12.73 17.98 -3.37
N GLU A 105 -13.84 18.63 -3.74
CA GLU A 105 -13.85 19.99 -4.28
C GLU A 105 -13.28 21.00 -3.27
N GLU A 106 -13.20 20.59 -2.00
CA GLU A 106 -12.72 21.40 -0.88
C GLU A 106 -11.23 21.78 -0.95
N GLU A 107 -10.34 20.99 -1.59
CA GLU A 107 -8.89 21.28 -1.56
C GLU A 107 -8.39 22.16 -2.70
N PHE A 108 -9.07 22.18 -3.85
CA PHE A 108 -8.70 23.07 -4.97
C PHE A 108 -9.25 24.50 -4.84
N ARG A 109 -10.22 24.74 -3.94
CA ARG A 109 -10.95 26.01 -3.84
C ARG A 109 -10.52 26.92 -2.68
N ALA A 110 -9.28 26.83 -2.22
CA ALA A 110 -8.71 27.90 -1.38
C ALA A 110 -7.91 28.87 -2.26
N PRO A 111 -8.50 29.96 -2.80
CA PRO A 111 -7.69 31.07 -3.25
C PRO A 111 -6.92 31.58 -2.03
N ARG A 112 -5.59 31.58 -2.10
CA ARG A 112 -4.75 32.36 -1.18
C ARG A 112 -5.09 33.85 -1.38
N ARG A 113 -6.15 34.32 -0.71
CA ARG A 113 -6.45 35.74 -0.56
C ARG A 113 -6.05 36.19 0.84
N GLY A 114 -5.21 37.22 0.85
CA GLY A 114 -4.59 37.85 2.01
C GLY A 114 -3.12 38.09 1.65
N GLY A 115 -2.72 39.17 0.98
CA GLY A 115 -3.25 40.53 1.11
C GLY A 115 -2.72 41.15 2.39
N ARG A 116 -1.49 41.69 2.35
CA ARG A 116 -1.07 42.80 3.22
C ARG A 116 -0.22 43.76 2.41
N ALA A 117 -0.71 45.00 2.37
CA ALA A 117 0.05 46.21 2.15
C ALA A 117 1.08 46.41 3.27
#